data_AF-A0A239M3N2-F1
#
_entry.id   AF-A0A239M3N2-F1
#
_cell.length_a   1.000
_cell.length_b   1.000
_cell.length_c   1.000
_cell.angle_alpha   90.00
_cell.angle_beta   90.00
_cell.angle_gamma   90.00
#
_symmetry.space_group_name_H-M   'P 1'
#
loop_
_entity.id
_entity.type
_entity.pdbx_description
1 polymer ?
#
loop_
_entity_poly.entity_id
_entity_poly.type
_entity_poly.pdbx_seq_one_letter_code
_entity_poly.pdbx_strand_id
1 'polypeptide(L)'
;MENCPPVVCEASDLVLSFVNAESLDEWLPGAAPSDVAAATELRDSLVVLLREHSGCALDEGAVAAAEGHLRQVATRYPLVAVVGADACGLEPVHGGPFGTFARVLGAVTDLAYRGAWPRTKVCKNDTCHTGFFDKTRNTSGLYCSPACSSQASMRAYRNRRKAA
;
A
#
# COMPACT_ATOMS: atom_id res chain seq x y z
N MET A 1 12.94 14.52 22.19
CA MET A 1 11.96 13.95 21.23
C MET A 1 12.66 12.86 20.43
N GLU A 2 13.00 11.76 21.09
CA GLU A 2 13.29 10.50 20.40
C GLU A 2 11.93 9.96 19.97
N ASN A 3 11.52 10.30 18.75
CA ASN A 3 10.33 9.74 18.14
C ASN A 3 10.55 8.24 18.00
N CYS A 4 9.94 7.51 18.93
CA CYS A 4 9.90 6.07 19.03
C CYS A 4 9.92 5.39 17.65
N PRO A 5 10.97 4.63 17.29
CA PRO A 5 10.83 3.56 16.33
C PRO A 5 10.42 2.30 17.10
N PRO A 6 9.17 1.82 16.96
CA PRO A 6 9.03 0.37 17.09
C PRO A 6 7.90 -0.20 16.24
N VAL A 7 8.25 -1.26 15.51
CA VAL A 7 7.32 -2.27 15.00
C VAL A 7 6.36 -1.74 13.93
N VAL A 8 6.02 -2.64 13.02
CA VAL A 8 5.02 -2.38 11.98
C VAL A 8 3.74 -1.96 12.71
N CYS A 9 3.21 -0.76 12.42
CA CYS A 9 1.93 -0.37 13.03
C CYS A 9 0.83 -1.23 12.41
N GLU A 10 -0.23 -1.51 13.17
CA GLU A 10 -1.41 -2.26 12.70
C GLU A 10 -1.92 -1.74 11.35
N ALA A 11 -1.83 -0.43 11.12
CA ALA A 11 -2.17 0.20 9.84
C ALA A 11 -1.28 -0.28 8.67
N SER A 12 0.05 -0.33 8.85
CA SER A 12 0.93 -0.90 7.83
C SER A 12 0.71 -2.39 7.60
N ASP A 13 0.41 -3.17 8.65
CA ASP A 13 0.09 -4.60 8.49
C ASP A 13 -1.20 -4.79 7.70
N LEU A 14 -2.24 -4.00 7.98
CA LEU A 14 -3.49 -4.04 7.22
C LEU A 14 -3.26 -3.73 5.73
N VAL A 15 -2.58 -2.61 5.43
CA VAL A 15 -2.31 -2.20 4.04
C VAL A 15 -1.47 -3.25 3.32
N LEU A 16 -0.43 -3.78 3.98
CA LEU A 16 0.43 -4.79 3.36
C LEU A 16 -0.26 -6.14 3.20
N SER A 17 -1.13 -6.54 4.13
CA SER A 17 -1.94 -7.76 4.00
C SER A 17 -2.86 -7.67 2.78
N PHE A 18 -3.44 -6.50 2.51
CA PHE A 18 -4.30 -6.26 1.36
C PHE A 18 -3.51 -6.27 0.05
N VAL A 19 -2.38 -5.55 0.01
CA VAL A 19 -1.53 -5.47 -1.19
C VAL A 19 -0.92 -6.82 -1.54
N ASN A 20 -0.56 -7.62 -0.53
CA ASN A 20 0.09 -8.91 -0.71
C ASN A 20 -0.88 -10.10 -0.76
N ALA A 21 -2.20 -9.88 -0.67
CA ALA A 21 -3.17 -10.95 -0.74
C ALA A 21 -3.06 -11.71 -2.08
N GLU A 22 -2.79 -13.01 -2.01
CA GLU A 22 -2.76 -13.89 -3.18
C GLU A 22 -4.16 -14.03 -3.81
N SER A 23 -5.19 -14.08 -2.96
CA SER A 23 -6.60 -14.12 -3.33
C SER A 23 -7.37 -13.02 -2.60
N LEU A 24 -8.01 -12.13 -3.37
CA LEU A 24 -8.90 -11.12 -2.80
C LEU A 24 -10.26 -11.70 -2.40
N ASP A 25 -10.65 -12.86 -2.95
CA ASP A 25 -11.83 -13.61 -2.53
C ASP A 25 -11.65 -14.12 -1.09
N GLU A 26 -10.47 -14.70 -0.81
CA GLU A 26 -10.13 -15.16 0.54
C GLU A 26 -9.90 -13.99 1.52
N TRP A 27 -9.32 -12.88 1.03
CA TRP A 27 -9.09 -11.70 1.85
C TRP A 27 -10.41 -10.96 2.18
N LEU A 28 -11.44 -11.09 1.34
CA LEU A 28 -12.80 -10.58 1.56
C LEU A 28 -13.84 -11.72 1.61
N PRO A 29 -13.85 -12.52 2.69
CA PRO A 29 -14.70 -13.70 2.76
C PRO A 29 -16.19 -13.33 2.67
N GLY A 30 -16.92 -14.02 1.79
CA GLY A 30 -18.35 -13.81 1.58
C GLY A 30 -18.71 -12.58 0.75
N ALA A 31 -17.73 -11.93 0.13
CA ALA A 31 -17.95 -10.81 -0.77
C ALA A 31 -18.50 -11.27 -2.14
N ALA A 32 -19.30 -10.43 -2.78
CA ALA A 32 -19.79 -10.73 -4.12
C ALA A 32 -18.64 -10.58 -5.14
N PRO A 33 -18.73 -11.19 -6.33
CA PRO A 33 -17.72 -11.01 -7.38
C PRO A 33 -17.46 -9.54 -7.75
N SER A 34 -18.48 -8.69 -7.67
CA SER A 34 -18.36 -7.24 -7.86
C SER A 34 -17.51 -6.55 -6.78
N ASP A 35 -17.57 -7.06 -5.55
CA ASP A 35 -16.78 -6.52 -4.44
C ASP A 35 -15.31 -6.92 -4.60
N VAL A 36 -15.02 -8.15 -5.03
CA VAL A 36 -13.66 -8.60 -5.35
C VAL A 36 -13.07 -7.79 -6.52
N ALA A 37 -13.89 -7.47 -7.53
CA ALA A 37 -13.49 -6.58 -8.62
C ALA A 37 -13.16 -5.18 -8.10
N ALA A 38 -14.01 -4.58 -7.26
CA ALA A 38 -13.76 -3.28 -6.64
C ALA A 38 -12.51 -3.29 -5.74
N ALA A 39 -12.27 -4.38 -5.01
CA ALA A 39 -11.05 -4.58 -4.21
C ALA A 39 -9.81 -4.65 -5.10
N THR A 40 -9.91 -5.25 -6.28
CA THR A 40 -8.81 -5.31 -7.24
C THR A 40 -8.46 -3.91 -7.74
N GLU A 41 -9.45 -3.13 -8.16
CA GLU A 41 -9.26 -1.74 -8.62
C GLU A 41 -8.66 -0.84 -7.52
N LEU A 42 -9.13 -1.00 -6.28
CA LEU A 42 -8.58 -0.30 -5.11
C LEU A 42 -7.11 -0.70 -4.87
N ARG A 43 -6.80 -2.00 -4.90
CA ARG A 43 -5.44 -2.52 -4.72
C ARG A 43 -4.51 -1.99 -5.81
N ASP A 44 -4.93 -2.05 -7.06
CA ASP A 44 -4.13 -1.62 -8.20
C ASP A 44 -3.81 -0.11 -8.10
N SER A 45 -4.80 0.69 -7.72
CA SER A 45 -4.61 2.13 -7.47
C SER A 45 -3.62 2.40 -6.33
N LEU A 46 -3.69 1.66 -5.22
CA LEU A 46 -2.70 1.77 -4.15
C LEU A 46 -1.31 1.34 -4.63
N VAL A 47 -1.20 0.24 -5.37
CA VAL A 47 0.07 -0.27 -5.89
C VAL A 47 0.76 0.76 -6.78
N VAL A 48 0.02 1.54 -7.59
CA VAL A 48 0.59 2.67 -8.34
C VAL A 48 1.32 3.64 -7.42
N LEU A 49 0.66 4.12 -6.35
CA LEU A 49 1.27 5.05 -5.40
C LEU A 49 2.45 4.42 -4.64
N LEU A 50 2.35 3.15 -4.25
CA LEU A 50 3.42 2.44 -3.55
C LEU A 50 4.65 2.18 -4.44
N ARG A 51 4.48 2.11 -5.76
CA ARG A 51 5.58 2.03 -6.73
C ARG A 51 6.27 3.39 -6.89
N GLU A 52 5.52 4.48 -6.81
CA GLU A 52 6.08 5.84 -6.78
C GLU A 52 7.00 6.03 -5.56
N HIS A 53 6.60 5.53 -4.38
CA HIS A 53 7.46 5.53 -3.19
C HIS A 53 8.79 4.76 -3.36
N SER A 54 8.81 3.76 -4.26
CA SER A 54 10.03 3.01 -4.62
C SER A 54 10.85 3.69 -5.74
N GLY A 55 10.43 4.88 -6.18
CA GLY A 55 11.04 5.61 -7.29
C GLY A 55 11.00 4.81 -8.59
N CYS A 56 9.92 4.08 -8.83
CA CYS A 56 9.63 3.54 -10.16
C CYS A 56 9.24 4.72 -11.06
N ALA A 57 9.74 4.77 -12.29
CA ALA A 57 9.27 5.77 -13.25
C ALA A 57 7.85 5.37 -13.68
N LEU A 58 6.86 6.18 -13.29
CA LEU A 58 5.46 6.00 -13.65
C LEU A 58 4.99 7.17 -14.52
N ASP A 59 3.98 6.92 -15.34
CA ASP A 59 3.29 7.98 -16.08
C ASP A 59 2.50 8.87 -15.11
N GLU A 60 2.63 10.20 -15.22
CA GLU A 60 1.93 11.15 -14.34
C GLU A 60 0.40 11.01 -14.44
N GLY A 61 -0.11 10.68 -15.63
CA GLY A 61 -1.53 10.40 -15.85
C GLY A 61 -2.02 9.17 -15.09
N ALA A 62 -1.19 8.11 -15.02
CA ALA A 62 -1.50 6.91 -14.24
C ALA A 62 -1.55 7.19 -12.73
N VAL A 63 -0.64 8.01 -12.21
CA VAL A 63 -0.66 8.43 -10.80
C VAL A 63 -1.92 9.25 -10.50
N ALA A 64 -2.22 10.25 -11.33
CA ALA A 64 -3.42 11.07 -11.17
C ALA A 64 -4.73 10.26 -11.25
N ALA A 65 -4.79 9.27 -12.15
CA ALA A 65 -5.93 8.37 -12.25
C ALA A 65 -6.11 7.51 -10.99
N ALA A 66 -5.02 6.96 -10.44
CA ALA A 66 -5.04 6.20 -9.20
C ALA A 66 -5.51 7.05 -8.00
N GLU A 67 -4.99 8.27 -7.86
CA GLU A 67 -5.45 9.21 -6.82
C GLU A 67 -6.94 9.57 -7.00
N GLY A 68 -7.37 9.75 -8.24
CA GLY A 68 -8.77 9.99 -8.60
C GLY A 68 -9.67 8.84 -8.16
N HIS A 69 -9.29 7.60 -8.44
CA HIS A 69 -10.04 6.41 -8.02
C HIS A 69 -10.08 6.29 -6.49
N LEU A 70 -8.95 6.46 -5.80
CA LEU A 70 -8.90 6.42 -4.32
C LEU A 70 -9.83 7.47 -3.69
N ARG A 71 -9.90 8.67 -4.27
CA ARG A 71 -10.84 9.72 -3.83
C ARG A 71 -12.30 9.31 -4.05
N GLN A 72 -12.62 8.66 -5.16
CA GLN A 72 -13.97 8.15 -5.42
C GLN A 72 -14.37 7.07 -4.41
N VAL A 73 -13.47 6.12 -4.12
CA VAL A 73 -13.69 5.08 -3.10
C VAL A 73 -13.91 5.70 -1.72
N ALA A 74 -13.07 6.67 -1.33
CA ALA A 74 -13.20 7.38 -0.04
C ALA A 74 -14.54 8.12 0.09
N THR A 75 -15.04 8.70 -1.01
CA THR A 75 -16.33 9.39 -1.04
C THR A 75 -17.50 8.41 -0.90
N ARG A 76 -17.38 7.24 -1.53
CA ARG A 76 -18.42 6.20 -1.53
C ARG A 76 -18.50 5.43 -0.21
N TYR A 77 -17.37 5.25 0.47
CA TYR A 77 -17.26 4.50 1.72
C TYR A 77 -16.63 5.37 2.81
N PRO A 78 -17.39 6.33 3.36
CA PRO A 78 -16.84 7.30 4.29
C PRO A 78 -16.43 6.65 5.61
N LEU A 79 -15.38 7.23 6.19
CA LEU A 79 -14.98 7.02 7.58
C LEU A 79 -15.52 8.17 8.43
N VAL A 80 -15.92 7.87 9.67
CA VAL A 80 -16.32 8.85 10.66
C VAL A 80 -15.35 8.87 11.82
N ALA A 81 -15.11 10.05 12.38
CA ALA A 81 -14.31 10.18 13.60
C ALA A 81 -15.11 9.68 14.80
N VAL A 82 -14.51 8.77 15.56
CA VAL A 82 -15.00 8.32 16.85
C VAL A 82 -14.06 8.86 17.91
N VAL A 83 -14.62 9.65 18.84
CA VAL A 83 -13.86 10.32 19.90
C VAL A 83 -14.39 9.82 21.24
N GLY A 84 -13.57 9.04 21.93
CA GLY A 84 -13.82 8.54 23.27
C GLY A 84 -12.81 9.06 24.28
N ALA A 85 -13.08 8.84 25.57
CA ALA A 85 -12.18 9.25 26.66
C ALA A 85 -10.83 8.51 26.62
N ASP A 86 -10.84 7.24 26.24
CA ASP A 86 -9.64 6.37 26.24
C ASP A 86 -9.03 6.17 24.85
N ALA A 87 -9.80 6.40 23.79
CA ALA A 87 -9.37 6.17 22.41
C ALA A 87 -10.08 7.11 21.42
N CYS A 88 -9.36 7.47 20.36
CA CYS A 88 -9.89 8.21 19.22
C CYS A 88 -9.47 7.50 17.94
N GLY A 89 -10.33 7.46 16.92
CA GLY A 89 -10.05 6.76 15.68
C GLY A 89 -11.01 7.09 14.55
N LEU A 90 -10.79 6.42 13.41
CA LEU A 90 -11.67 6.46 12.26
C LEU A 90 -12.38 5.11 12.14
N GLU A 91 -13.70 5.13 12.06
CA GLU A 91 -14.51 3.92 11.86
C GLU A 91 -15.31 4.00 10.56
N PRO A 92 -15.49 2.86 9.85
CA PRO A 92 -16.29 2.83 8.65
C PRO A 92 -17.78 3.02 8.97
N VAL A 93 -18.48 3.80 8.15
CA VAL A 93 -19.94 3.95 8.26
C VAL A 93 -20.67 2.66 7.84
N HIS A 94 -20.09 1.91 6.90
CA HIS A 94 -20.66 0.68 6.38
C HIS A 94 -19.95 -0.56 6.95
N GLY A 95 -20.69 -1.65 7.11
CA GLY A 95 -20.12 -2.97 7.41
C GLY A 95 -19.71 -3.74 6.15
N GLY A 96 -19.32 -5.00 6.33
CA GLY A 96 -19.00 -5.92 5.24
C GLY A 96 -17.82 -5.47 4.36
N PRO A 97 -17.78 -5.89 3.08
CA PRO A 97 -16.70 -5.53 2.14
C PRO A 97 -16.43 -4.03 2.04
N PHE A 98 -17.48 -3.20 2.04
CA PHE A 98 -17.37 -1.74 1.96
C PHE A 98 -16.68 -1.14 3.19
N GLY A 99 -16.98 -1.66 4.38
CA GLY A 99 -16.29 -1.27 5.60
C GLY A 99 -14.81 -1.65 5.58
N THR A 100 -14.47 -2.79 4.99
CA THR A 100 -13.09 -3.22 4.79
C THR A 100 -12.32 -2.28 3.88
N PHE A 101 -12.91 -1.81 2.77
CA PHE A 101 -12.27 -0.83 1.88
C PHE A 101 -11.99 0.50 2.61
N ALA A 102 -12.97 0.98 3.36
CA ALA A 102 -12.82 2.18 4.17
C ALA A 102 -11.70 2.01 5.22
N ARG A 103 -11.60 0.86 5.88
CA ARG A 103 -10.52 0.57 6.85
C ARG A 103 -9.13 0.61 6.21
N VAL A 104 -8.96 0.10 4.99
CA VAL A 104 -7.68 0.21 4.26
C VAL A 104 -7.32 1.68 4.03
N LEU A 105 -8.26 2.51 3.57
CA LEU A 105 -8.04 3.94 3.39
C LEU A 105 -7.75 4.67 4.71
N GLY A 106 -8.41 4.25 5.80
CA GLY A 106 -8.17 4.74 7.15
C GLY A 106 -6.75 4.44 7.63
N ALA A 107 -6.26 3.23 7.37
CA ALA A 107 -4.89 2.83 7.68
C ALA A 107 -3.85 3.61 6.86
N VAL A 108 -4.09 3.83 5.56
CA VAL A 108 -3.25 4.72 4.73
C VAL A 108 -3.19 6.13 5.32
N THR A 109 -4.33 6.64 5.77
CA THR A 109 -4.45 7.97 6.36
C THR A 109 -3.71 8.07 7.72
N ASP A 110 -3.84 7.06 8.59
CA ASP A 110 -3.10 6.98 9.85
C ASP A 110 -1.58 6.93 9.62
N LEU A 111 -1.12 6.14 8.65
CA LEU A 111 0.29 6.11 8.23
C LEU A 111 0.77 7.48 7.76
N ALA A 112 -0.05 8.22 7.01
CA ALA A 112 0.29 9.56 6.53
C ALA A 112 0.42 10.54 7.71
N TYR A 113 -0.54 10.55 8.64
CA TYR A 113 -0.50 11.40 9.83
C TYR A 113 0.71 11.12 10.72
N ARG A 114 1.17 9.87 10.79
CA ARG A 114 2.38 9.46 11.53
C ARG A 114 3.68 9.72 10.77
N GLY A 115 3.63 10.24 9.54
CA GLY A 115 4.81 10.42 8.69
C GLY A 115 5.43 9.11 8.19
N ALA A 116 4.68 8.01 8.25
CA ALA A 116 5.11 6.66 7.87
C ALA A 116 4.64 6.24 6.47
N TRP A 117 3.72 6.97 5.84
CA TRP A 117 3.18 6.61 4.51
C TRP A 117 4.25 6.36 3.43
N PRO A 118 5.29 7.20 3.26
CA PRO A 118 6.34 6.94 2.27
C PRO A 118 7.20 5.69 2.55
N ARG A 119 7.07 5.08 3.73
CA ARG A 119 7.76 3.83 4.09
C ARG A 119 7.01 2.60 3.60
N THR A 120 5.72 2.69 3.33
CA THR A 120 4.98 1.59 2.68
C THR A 120 5.31 1.61 1.19
N LYS A 121 5.81 0.51 0.65
CA LYS A 121 6.39 0.45 -0.71
C LYS A 121 6.05 -0.86 -1.40
N VAL A 122 6.13 -0.89 -2.73
CA VAL A 122 6.16 -2.14 -3.52
C VAL A 122 7.58 -2.38 -4.02
N CYS A 123 8.04 -3.64 -3.99
CA CYS A 123 9.39 -4.01 -4.41
C CYS A 123 9.73 -3.48 -5.81
N LYS A 124 10.92 -2.87 -5.96
CA LYS A 124 11.40 -2.32 -7.23
C LYS A 124 11.91 -3.38 -8.22
N ASN A 125 12.11 -4.62 -7.77
CA ASN A 125 12.50 -5.69 -8.68
C ASN A 125 11.30 -6.03 -9.58
N ASP A 126 11.41 -5.85 -10.90
CA ASP A 126 10.28 -5.94 -11.84
C ASP A 126 9.47 -7.24 -11.77
N THR A 127 10.08 -8.34 -11.29
CA THR A 127 9.42 -9.65 -11.14
C THR A 127 8.87 -9.90 -9.74
N CYS A 128 8.99 -8.93 -8.84
CA CYS A 128 8.50 -9.00 -7.47
C CYS A 128 7.55 -7.83 -7.25
N HIS A 129 6.28 -8.14 -6.98
CA HIS A 129 5.25 -7.14 -6.73
C HIS A 129 4.88 -7.05 -5.24
N THR A 130 5.69 -7.65 -4.37
CA THR A 130 5.44 -7.70 -2.93
C THR A 130 5.56 -6.31 -2.31
N GLY A 131 4.52 -5.88 -1.62
CA GLY A 131 4.49 -4.75 -0.71
C GLY A 131 5.35 -5.02 0.53
N PHE A 132 6.09 -4.02 1.00
CA PHE A 132 6.89 -4.07 2.21
C PHE A 132 6.92 -2.72 2.93
N PHE A 133 7.28 -2.75 4.22
CA PHE A 133 7.53 -1.55 5.01
C PHE A 133 9.04 -1.28 5.11
N ASP A 134 9.45 -0.08 4.73
CA ASP A 134 10.84 0.35 4.71
C ASP A 134 11.35 0.71 6.12
N LYS A 135 12.19 -0.18 6.65
CA LYS A 135 12.82 -0.06 7.97
C LYS A 135 14.17 0.69 7.93
N THR A 136 14.59 1.20 6.77
CA THR A 136 15.84 1.97 6.66
C THR A 136 15.71 3.34 7.34
N ARG A 137 16.81 3.86 7.88
CA ARG A 137 16.83 5.14 8.62
C ARG A 137 16.29 6.30 7.80
N ASN A 138 16.65 6.36 6.51
CA ASN A 138 16.38 7.44 5.58
C ASN A 138 15.28 7.10 4.54
N THR A 139 14.46 6.07 4.80
CA THR A 139 13.40 5.64 3.87
C THR A 139 13.91 5.39 2.45
N SER A 140 15.13 4.85 2.32
CA SER A 140 15.78 4.59 1.03
C SER A 140 15.73 3.12 0.60
N GLY A 141 15.03 2.26 1.35
CA GLY A 141 14.82 0.87 0.97
C GLY A 141 13.95 0.77 -0.28
N LEU A 142 14.42 0.03 -1.29
CA LEU A 142 13.71 -0.13 -2.58
C LEU A 142 13.29 -1.57 -2.86
N TYR A 143 13.75 -2.53 -2.06
CA TYR A 143 13.54 -3.95 -2.29
C TYR A 143 13.03 -4.61 -1.01
N CYS A 144 12.10 -5.55 -1.15
CA CYS A 144 11.53 -6.28 -0.01
C CYS A 144 12.55 -7.22 0.67
N SER A 145 13.62 -7.61 -0.03
CA SER A 145 14.64 -8.53 0.47
C SER A 145 16.02 -8.30 -0.19
N PRO A 146 17.11 -8.76 0.46
CA PRO A 146 18.44 -8.78 -0.15
C PRO A 146 18.49 -9.58 -1.45
N ALA A 147 17.71 -10.67 -1.55
CA ALA A 147 17.64 -11.49 -2.76
C ALA A 147 17.09 -10.69 -3.95
N CYS A 148 16.01 -9.92 -3.76
CA CYS A 148 15.46 -9.05 -4.80
C CYS A 148 16.45 -7.96 -5.23
N SER A 149 17.19 -7.37 -4.29
CA SER A 149 18.24 -6.38 -4.59
C SER A 149 19.37 -6.98 -5.45
N SER A 150 19.83 -8.18 -5.11
CA SER A 150 20.86 -8.91 -5.88
C SER A 150 20.36 -9.29 -7.28
N GLN A 151 19.11 -9.76 -7.41
CA GLN A 151 18.49 -10.08 -8.70
C GLN A 151 18.41 -8.86 -9.62
N ALA A 152 17.96 -7.71 -9.10
CA ALA A 152 17.90 -6.46 -9.85
C ALA A 152 19.28 -6.01 -10.33
N SER A 153 20.29 -6.08 -9.45
CA SER A 153 21.69 -5.73 -9.77
C SER A 153 22.28 -6.61 -10.87
N MET A 154 22.07 -7.94 -10.78
CA MET A 154 22.51 -8.89 -11.79
C MET A 154 21.82 -8.67 -13.15
N ARG A 155 20.52 -8.37 -13.15
CA ARG A 155 19.77 -8.04 -14.37
C ARG A 155 20.33 -6.78 -15.03
N ALA A 156 20.53 -5.71 -14.27
CA ALA A 156 21.10 -4.46 -14.78
C ALA A 156 22.49 -4.67 -15.38
N TYR A 157 23.34 -5.48 -14.74
CA TYR A 157 24.65 -5.85 -15.27
C TYR A 157 24.54 -6.60 -16.61
N ARG A 158 23.67 -7.62 -16.70
CA ARG A 158 23.46 -8.36 -17.96
C ARG A 158 22.93 -7.47 -19.08
N ASN A 159 22.01 -6.55 -18.79
CA ASN A 159 21.47 -5.63 -19.79
C ASN A 159 22.56 -4.70 -20.34
N ARG A 160 23.44 -4.15 -19.49
CA ARG A 160 24.58 -3.33 -19.93
C ARG A 160 25.54 -4.11 -20.82
N ARG A 161 25.81 -5.39 -20.51
CA ARG A 161 26.69 -6.24 -21.33
C ARG A 161 26.10 -6.62 -22.69
N LYS A 162 24.78 -6.60 -22.85
CA LYS A 162 24.12 -6.87 -24.15
C LYS A 162 24.04 -5.62 -25.03
N ALA A 163 24.08 -4.44 -24.42
CA ALA A 163 24.02 -3.15 -25.11
C ALA A 163 25.40 -2.60 -25.51
N ALA A 164 26.48 -3.27 -25.09
CA ALA A 164 27.86 -3.01 -25.47
C ALA A 164 28.30 -4.03 -26.53
#